data_AF-A0A8V0ZS70-F1
#
_entry.id   AF-A0A8V0ZS70-F1
#
_cell.length_a   1.000
_cell.length_b   1.000
_cell.length_c   1.000
_cell.angle_alpha   90.00
_cell.angle_beta   90.00
_cell.angle_gamma   90.00
#
_symmetry.space_group_name_H-M   'P 1'
#
loop_
_entity.id
_entity.type
_entity.pdbx_description
1 polymer ?
#
loop_
_entity_poly.entity_id
_entity_poly.type
_entity_poly.pdbx_seq_one_letter_code
_entity_poly.pdbx_strand_id
1 'polypeptide(L)'
;MNAIVALCHFCELHGPRTLFCTEVLHSPLPQGASADSSSPGPKKSDMCEGCRSLAGGHPGFVSHDKETSIKYVSHQHPNHPQLFSIVRQACVRSLSCEVCPGREGPIFFGDEQHGFVFSHTFFIKDSLARGFQRWYSIITIMMDRIYLINSWPFLLGKIRGIIDELQGKALKVFEAEQFGCPQRAQRMNTAFTPFLHQRNGNAARSLTSLTNDENLWACLHTSFAWLLKACGSRLTEKLLEGAPTEDTLVQMEKLADLREESEGWDGSEEEEKPSSQPDVAEGQELSKCSPETSLMPDCNRWNVAHRRLSVFRSLRHMRQVLGASAFRMLAWHVLMGNQVIWKARDMDLVQSAFDVLRTMLPVGCVRIIPYSDQYEEAYRCNFLGLSPHVQIPSHILSSEFAVLVEVRAATRSTLYPTLLEDEQSLNKYEFVVTSGSPVAADRVGPTILNKIEAALTNQNLSVDVVDQCLVCLKEEWMNKVKVLFKFTKVDSRPKEDTQKLLSILGAAEEDNVKLLKFWMTGLSKTYKSHLMSTVRSPTSSESRN
;
A
#
# COMPACT_ATOMS: atom_id res chain seq x y z
N MET A 1 -16.40 2.77 4.48
CA MET A 1 -17.25 3.47 5.48
C MET A 1 -18.41 2.55 5.81
N ASN A 2 -18.56 2.18 7.09
CA ASN A 2 -19.75 1.45 7.55
C ASN A 2 -20.78 2.47 8.05
N ALA A 3 -21.66 2.90 7.16
CA ALA A 3 -22.76 3.80 7.48
C ALA A 3 -24.08 3.22 6.94
N ILE A 4 -25.17 3.49 7.64
CA ILE A 4 -26.52 3.10 7.24
C ILE A 4 -27.35 4.37 7.13
N VAL A 5 -27.99 4.57 5.98
CA VAL A 5 -28.96 5.66 5.78
C VAL A 5 -30.35 5.05 5.81
N ALA A 6 -31.27 5.59 6.61
CA ALA A 6 -32.62 5.09 6.70
C ALA A 6 -33.67 6.19 6.73
N LEU A 7 -34.83 5.93 6.12
CA LEU A 7 -36.04 6.73 6.20
C LEU A 7 -36.97 6.12 7.25
N CYS A 8 -37.42 6.95 8.18
CA CYS A 8 -38.31 6.61 9.28
C CYS A 8 -39.60 7.45 9.21
N HIS A 9 -40.68 6.92 9.77
CA HIS A 9 -42.00 7.54 9.81
C HIS A 9 -42.67 7.30 11.16
N PHE A 10 -43.32 8.32 11.70
CA PHE A 10 -44.15 8.20 12.89
C PHE A 10 -45.59 7.86 12.49
N CYS A 11 -45.98 6.59 12.67
CA CYS A 11 -47.35 6.16 12.44
C CYS A 11 -48.19 6.32 13.71
N GLU A 12 -49.33 7.00 13.60
CA GLU A 12 -50.26 7.17 14.73
C GLU A 12 -50.82 5.84 15.28
N LEU A 13 -50.82 4.77 14.47
CA LEU A 13 -51.28 3.43 14.87
C LEU A 13 -50.14 2.57 15.45
N HIS A 14 -48.95 2.63 14.87
CA HIS A 14 -47.86 1.68 15.15
C HIS A 14 -46.62 2.31 15.81
N GLY A 15 -46.63 3.62 16.04
CA GLY A 15 -45.50 4.40 16.53
C GLY A 15 -44.42 4.64 15.46
N PRO A 16 -43.18 4.97 15.88
CA PRO A 16 -42.03 5.10 14.99
C PRO A 16 -41.80 3.80 14.21
N ARG A 17 -41.59 3.88 12.90
CA ARG A 17 -41.28 2.74 12.02
C ARG A 17 -40.23 3.12 10.99
N THR A 18 -39.33 2.19 10.69
CA THR A 18 -38.40 2.30 9.57
C THR A 18 -39.11 1.87 8.29
N LEU A 19 -38.98 2.68 7.25
CA LEU A 19 -39.59 2.42 5.94
C LEU A 19 -38.57 1.94 4.93
N PHE A 20 -37.34 2.46 4.96
CA PHE A 20 -36.35 2.14 3.94
C PHE A 20 -34.96 2.35 4.50
N CYS A 21 -34.06 1.39 4.36
CA CYS A 21 -32.68 1.49 4.78
C CYS A 21 -31.75 1.09 3.64
N THR A 22 -30.64 1.80 3.50
CA THR A 22 -29.55 1.51 2.56
C THR A 22 -28.28 1.26 3.36
N GLU A 23 -27.66 0.11 3.13
CA GLU A 23 -26.40 -0.32 3.77
C GLU A 23 -25.29 -0.48 2.73
N VAL A 24 -24.05 -0.33 3.20
CA VAL A 24 -22.82 -0.53 2.42
C VAL A 24 -22.27 -1.92 2.71
N LEU A 25 -22.08 -2.74 1.68
CA LEU A 25 -21.51 -4.08 1.80
C LEU A 25 -20.20 -4.18 1.00
N HIS A 26 -19.12 -4.51 1.71
CA HIS A 26 -17.81 -4.82 1.12
C HIS A 26 -17.76 -6.33 0.74
N SER A 27 -17.29 -6.66 -0.47
CA SER A 27 -17.09 -8.07 -0.88
C SER A 27 -15.76 -8.63 -0.34
N PRO A 28 -15.63 -9.96 -0.16
CA PRO A 28 -16.61 -11.01 -0.46
C PRO A 28 -17.42 -11.41 0.79
N LEU A 29 -18.72 -11.71 0.61
CA LEU A 29 -19.47 -12.40 1.66
C LEU A 29 -18.75 -13.73 1.99
N PRO A 30 -18.63 -14.12 3.27
CA PRO A 30 -18.34 -15.50 3.59
C PRO A 30 -19.44 -16.40 2.99
N GLN A 31 -19.04 -17.38 2.18
CA GLN A 31 -19.89 -18.48 1.73
C GLN A 31 -20.47 -19.17 2.97
N GLY A 32 -21.78 -19.08 3.18
CA GLY A 32 -22.43 -19.75 4.32
C GLY A 32 -23.77 -19.18 4.78
N ALA A 33 -24.21 -18.01 4.30
CA ALA A 33 -25.56 -17.53 4.59
C ALA A 33 -26.55 -18.16 3.59
N SER A 34 -26.98 -19.39 3.88
CA SER A 34 -28.22 -19.94 3.37
C SER A 34 -29.33 -18.91 3.51
N ALA A 35 -30.11 -18.72 2.45
CA ALA A 35 -31.28 -17.87 2.40
C ALA A 35 -32.40 -18.47 3.26
N ASP A 36 -32.25 -18.44 4.58
CA ASP A 36 -33.35 -18.71 5.51
C ASP A 36 -34.24 -17.47 5.55
N SER A 37 -35.43 -17.64 4.98
CA SER A 37 -36.44 -16.63 4.70
C SER A 37 -37.19 -16.11 5.94
N SER A 38 -36.49 -15.83 7.04
CA SER A 38 -37.08 -15.21 8.23
C SER A 38 -36.48 -13.83 8.46
N SER A 39 -37.00 -12.82 7.76
CA SER A 39 -36.65 -11.42 8.03
C SER A 39 -36.95 -11.08 9.50
N PRO A 40 -36.03 -10.46 10.27
CA PRO A 40 -36.23 -10.16 11.70
C PRO A 40 -37.29 -9.09 12.00
N GLY A 41 -38.00 -8.59 10.98
CA GLY A 41 -39.05 -7.57 11.10
C GLY A 41 -40.41 -8.14 11.53
N PRO A 42 -41.35 -7.25 11.94
CA PRO A 42 -42.73 -7.64 12.26
C PRO A 42 -43.42 -8.33 11.07
N LYS A 43 -44.31 -9.28 11.36
CA LYS A 43 -45.08 -10.01 10.33
C LYS A 43 -45.86 -9.03 9.47
N LYS A 44 -45.78 -9.18 8.13
CA LYS A 44 -46.40 -8.27 7.15
C LYS A 44 -47.92 -8.12 7.32
N SER A 45 -48.60 -9.09 7.94
CA SER A 45 -50.05 -9.05 8.25
C SER A 45 -50.45 -7.91 9.19
N ASP A 46 -49.52 -7.42 10.01
CA ASP A 46 -49.83 -6.52 11.13
C ASP A 46 -49.49 -5.06 10.83
N MET A 47 -49.15 -4.72 9.58
CA MET A 47 -48.70 -3.38 9.19
C MET A 47 -49.73 -2.66 8.30
N CYS A 48 -50.03 -1.38 8.58
CA CYS A 48 -50.82 -0.54 7.66
C CYS A 48 -50.02 -0.16 6.41
N GLU A 49 -50.72 0.31 5.38
CA GLU A 49 -50.13 0.71 4.08
C GLU A 49 -49.00 1.74 4.23
N GLY A 50 -49.17 2.76 5.06
CA GLY A 50 -48.15 3.78 5.30
C GLY A 50 -46.92 3.32 6.09
N CYS A 51 -46.95 2.11 6.66
CA CYS A 51 -45.76 1.50 7.27
C CYS A 51 -45.06 0.52 6.34
N ARG A 52 -45.56 0.30 5.11
CA ARG A 52 -44.96 -0.60 4.11
C ARG A 52 -44.30 0.24 3.02
N SER A 53 -43.07 -0.11 2.67
CA SER A 53 -42.35 0.53 1.55
C SER A 53 -42.44 -0.29 0.28
N LEU A 54 -41.90 -1.51 0.31
CA LEU A 54 -41.81 -2.40 -0.84
C LEU A 54 -42.99 -3.38 -0.88
N ALA A 55 -43.42 -3.74 -2.10
CA ALA A 55 -44.48 -4.72 -2.32
C ALA A 55 -44.14 -6.10 -1.71
N GLY A 56 -45.18 -6.89 -1.44
CA GLY A 56 -45.02 -8.25 -0.91
C GLY A 56 -44.19 -9.13 -1.84
N GLY A 57 -42.96 -9.48 -1.43
CA GLY A 57 -42.07 -10.36 -2.19
C GLY A 57 -40.96 -9.63 -2.98
N HIS A 58 -40.91 -8.30 -2.95
CA HIS A 58 -39.83 -7.56 -3.61
C HIS A 58 -38.47 -7.80 -2.91
N PRO A 59 -37.41 -8.19 -3.64
CA PRO A 59 -36.11 -8.56 -3.08
C PRO A 59 -35.24 -7.34 -2.68
N GLY A 60 -35.80 -6.16 -2.48
CA GLY A 60 -35.03 -4.91 -2.30
C GLY A 60 -34.33 -4.41 -3.58
N PHE A 61 -33.49 -3.39 -3.44
CA PHE A 61 -32.67 -2.80 -4.51
C PHE A 61 -31.18 -3.02 -4.23
N VAL A 62 -30.40 -3.30 -5.27
CA VAL A 62 -28.95 -3.45 -5.16
C VAL A 62 -28.28 -2.68 -6.28
N SER A 63 -27.35 -1.79 -5.96
CA SER A 63 -26.46 -1.14 -6.91
C SER A 63 -25.01 -1.48 -6.60
N HIS A 64 -24.18 -1.57 -7.65
CA HIS A 64 -22.78 -1.95 -7.55
C HIS A 64 -21.90 -0.85 -8.14
N ASP A 65 -21.00 -0.32 -7.32
CA ASP A 65 -19.98 0.63 -7.75
C ASP A 65 -18.77 -0.11 -8.30
N LYS A 66 -18.56 -0.02 -9.63
CA LYS A 66 -17.51 -0.79 -10.34
C LYS A 66 -16.09 -0.38 -9.93
N GLU A 67 -15.89 0.89 -9.55
CA GLU A 67 -14.58 1.44 -9.22
C GLU A 67 -14.09 0.96 -7.85
N THR A 68 -14.99 0.91 -6.88
CA THR A 68 -14.66 0.57 -5.49
C THR A 68 -15.03 -0.87 -5.11
N SER A 69 -15.71 -1.60 -6.01
CA SER A 69 -16.29 -2.93 -5.75
C SER A 69 -17.23 -2.97 -4.53
N ILE A 70 -17.86 -1.83 -4.22
CA ILE A 70 -18.81 -1.66 -3.11
C ILE A 70 -20.23 -1.89 -3.60
N LYS A 71 -21.02 -2.65 -2.84
CA LYS A 71 -22.44 -2.86 -3.12
C LYS A 71 -23.28 -2.05 -2.14
N TYR A 72 -24.24 -1.30 -2.66
CA TYR A 72 -25.26 -0.62 -1.85
C TYR A 72 -26.54 -1.43 -1.93
N VAL A 73 -27.02 -1.88 -0.77
CA VAL A 73 -28.19 -2.75 -0.66
C VAL A 73 -29.28 -1.98 0.07
N SER A 74 -30.49 -1.96 -0.47
CA SER A 74 -31.63 -1.31 0.16
C SER A 74 -32.81 -2.25 0.36
N HIS A 75 -33.30 -2.28 1.59
CA HIS A 75 -34.48 -3.03 2.01
C HIS A 75 -35.32 -2.17 2.96
N GLN A 76 -36.49 -2.67 3.39
CA GLN A 76 -37.27 -1.99 4.43
C GLN A 76 -36.56 -2.02 5.80
N HIS A 77 -35.92 -3.15 6.09
CA HIS A 77 -35.18 -3.40 7.32
C HIS A 77 -33.86 -4.11 6.97
N PRO A 78 -32.78 -3.90 7.73
CA PRO A 78 -31.54 -4.66 7.55
C PRO A 78 -31.79 -6.15 7.76
N ASN A 79 -31.09 -7.00 7.00
CA ASN A 79 -31.21 -8.46 7.13
C ASN A 79 -30.55 -8.97 8.42
N HIS A 80 -29.46 -8.32 8.85
CA HIS A 80 -28.73 -8.71 10.06
C HIS A 80 -29.46 -8.25 11.34
N PRO A 81 -29.78 -9.14 12.30
CA PRO A 81 -30.56 -8.79 13.50
C PRO A 81 -29.93 -7.69 14.37
N GLN A 82 -28.59 -7.64 14.47
CA GLN A 82 -27.91 -6.60 15.25
C GLN A 82 -28.07 -5.22 14.59
N LEU A 83 -27.93 -5.15 13.26
CA LEU A 83 -28.15 -3.90 12.51
C LEU A 83 -29.62 -3.48 12.59
N PHE A 84 -30.56 -4.44 12.55
CA PHE A 84 -31.97 -4.17 12.76
C PHE A 84 -32.23 -3.52 14.13
N SER A 85 -31.64 -4.05 15.21
CA SER A 85 -31.77 -3.47 16.56
C SER A 85 -31.23 -2.03 16.62
N ILE A 86 -30.06 -1.78 16.03
CA ILE A 86 -29.44 -0.46 15.96
C ILE A 86 -30.33 0.54 15.21
N VAL A 87 -30.78 0.17 13.99
CA VAL A 87 -31.65 1.02 13.17
C VAL A 87 -32.99 1.27 13.86
N ARG A 88 -33.55 0.24 14.50
CA ARG A 88 -34.80 0.35 15.26
C ARG A 88 -34.68 1.33 16.41
N GLN A 89 -33.61 1.24 17.19
CA GLN A 89 -33.36 2.11 18.34
C GLN A 89 -33.12 3.57 17.89
N ALA A 90 -32.33 3.77 16.84
CA ALA A 90 -32.11 5.09 16.24
C ALA A 90 -33.42 5.73 15.75
N CYS A 91 -34.29 4.94 15.09
CA CYS A 91 -35.62 5.38 14.64
C CYS A 91 -36.52 5.80 15.81
N VAL A 92 -36.58 5.02 16.90
CA VAL A 92 -37.38 5.35 18.07
C VAL A 92 -36.88 6.63 18.74
N ARG A 93 -35.57 6.76 18.95
CA ARG A 93 -34.99 7.97 19.55
C ARG A 93 -35.26 9.21 18.71
N SER A 94 -35.01 9.13 17.41
CA SER A 94 -35.21 10.23 16.45
C SER A 94 -36.65 10.78 16.46
N LEU A 95 -37.66 9.91 16.49
CA LEU A 95 -39.08 10.30 16.36
C LEU A 95 -39.84 10.36 17.69
N SER A 96 -39.23 10.05 18.83
CA SER A 96 -39.96 10.01 20.12
C SER A 96 -39.20 10.57 21.32
N CYS A 97 -37.87 10.66 21.28
CA CYS A 97 -37.06 11.15 22.40
C CYS A 97 -36.45 12.51 22.10
N GLU A 98 -35.85 12.66 20.93
CA GLU A 98 -35.12 13.86 20.55
C GLU A 98 -36.09 14.91 20.01
N VAL A 99 -35.92 16.17 20.44
CA VAL A 99 -36.82 17.27 20.08
C VAL A 99 -36.01 18.42 19.50
N CYS A 100 -36.39 18.87 18.30
CA CYS A 100 -35.88 20.09 17.69
C CYS A 100 -36.92 21.23 17.78
N PRO A 101 -36.49 22.50 17.96
CA PRO A 101 -37.38 23.64 17.84
C PRO A 101 -38.09 23.65 16.49
N GLY A 102 -39.42 23.79 16.47
CA GLY A 102 -40.22 23.70 15.25
C GLY A 102 -40.48 22.26 14.74
N ARG A 103 -39.92 21.23 15.38
CA ARG A 103 -40.05 19.79 15.04
C ARG A 103 -39.51 19.37 13.66
N GLU A 104 -38.90 20.29 12.93
CA GLU A 104 -38.22 20.08 11.67
C GLU A 104 -36.79 20.60 11.76
N GLY A 105 -35.82 19.72 11.51
CA GLY A 105 -34.40 20.09 11.54
C GLY A 105 -33.46 18.93 11.86
N PRO A 106 -32.14 19.17 11.74
CA PRO A 106 -31.11 18.20 12.01
C PRO A 106 -30.79 18.10 13.50
N ILE A 107 -30.58 16.88 13.98
CA ILE A 107 -30.25 16.52 15.36
C ILE A 107 -29.11 15.50 15.32
N PHE A 108 -28.13 15.65 16.21
CA PHE A 108 -27.08 14.66 16.46
C PHE A 108 -27.31 14.00 17.82
N PHE A 109 -27.27 12.67 17.87
CA PHE A 109 -27.31 11.93 19.13
C PHE A 109 -26.69 10.54 18.94
N GLY A 110 -26.46 9.81 20.03
CA GLY A 110 -26.03 8.41 19.98
C GLY A 110 -24.98 8.09 21.02
N ASP A 111 -24.53 6.85 21.01
CA ASP A 111 -23.57 6.29 21.96
C ASP A 111 -22.71 5.22 21.28
N GLU A 112 -21.68 4.75 21.97
CA GLU A 112 -20.74 3.76 21.41
C GLU A 112 -21.36 2.36 21.23
N GLN A 113 -22.46 2.04 21.93
CA GLN A 113 -23.09 0.72 21.87
C GLN A 113 -24.06 0.59 20.68
N HIS A 114 -24.81 1.66 20.38
CA HIS A 114 -25.83 1.69 19.34
C HIS A 114 -25.42 2.51 18.11
N GLY A 115 -24.24 3.12 18.16
CA GLY A 115 -23.73 4.02 17.12
C GLY A 115 -24.23 5.46 17.28
N PHE A 116 -23.56 6.35 16.54
CA PHE A 116 -23.88 7.78 16.47
C PHE A 116 -24.80 8.04 15.28
N VAL A 117 -25.77 8.93 15.47
CA VAL A 117 -26.88 9.15 14.55
C VAL A 117 -26.98 10.63 14.22
N PHE A 118 -26.93 10.92 12.92
CA PHE A 118 -27.42 12.17 12.36
C PHE A 118 -28.88 11.94 11.97
N SER A 119 -29.79 12.77 12.46
CA SER A 119 -31.23 12.63 12.22
C SER A 119 -31.78 13.95 11.72
N HIS A 120 -32.43 13.98 10.56
CA HIS A 120 -33.16 15.14 10.07
C HIS A 120 -34.65 14.83 10.08
N THR A 121 -35.41 15.44 10.98
CA THR A 121 -36.87 15.29 11.03
C THR A 121 -37.52 16.32 10.13
N PHE A 122 -38.63 15.96 9.48
CA PHE A 122 -39.35 16.83 8.54
C PHE A 122 -40.81 16.42 8.43
N PHE A 123 -41.64 17.34 7.91
CA PHE A 123 -43.06 17.08 7.68
C PHE A 123 -43.38 16.92 6.20
N ILE A 124 -44.28 16.00 5.88
CA ILE A 124 -44.90 15.87 4.56
C ILE A 124 -46.37 16.25 4.68
N LYS A 125 -46.89 17.04 3.73
CA LYS A 125 -48.31 17.41 3.71
C LYS A 125 -49.18 16.23 3.28
N ASP A 126 -50.29 16.01 3.99
CA ASP A 126 -51.26 14.95 3.70
C ASP A 126 -52.67 15.47 3.98
N SER A 127 -53.53 15.50 2.97
CA SER A 127 -54.89 16.04 3.06
C SER A 127 -55.80 15.24 4.01
N LEU A 128 -55.47 13.96 4.23
CA LEU A 128 -56.25 13.03 5.05
C LEU A 128 -55.71 12.89 6.47
N ALA A 129 -54.50 13.41 6.73
CA ALA A 129 -53.87 13.38 8.04
C ALA A 129 -54.43 14.45 8.98
N ARG A 130 -54.39 14.14 10.28
CA ARG A 130 -54.69 15.12 11.32
C ARG A 130 -53.63 16.23 11.30
N GLY A 131 -54.07 17.49 11.26
CA GLY A 131 -53.16 18.65 11.14
C GLY A 131 -52.49 18.78 9.77
N PHE A 132 -52.99 18.07 8.75
CA PHE A 132 -52.50 18.08 7.37
C PHE A 132 -51.02 17.71 7.20
N GLN A 133 -50.43 17.01 8.16
CA GLN A 133 -49.00 16.71 8.19
C GLN A 133 -48.74 15.29 8.67
N ARG A 134 -47.72 14.66 8.09
CA ARG A 134 -47.15 13.39 8.51
C ARG A 134 -45.68 13.61 8.88
N TRP A 135 -45.25 12.96 9.95
CA TRP A 135 -43.92 13.18 10.51
C TRP A 135 -42.95 12.09 10.06
N TYR A 136 -41.88 12.50 9.39
CA TYR A 136 -40.84 11.63 8.84
C TYR A 136 -39.47 12.05 9.37
N SER A 137 -38.50 11.16 9.23
CA SER A 137 -37.09 11.48 9.48
C SER A 137 -36.16 10.68 8.58
N ILE A 138 -35.15 11.34 8.03
CA ILE A 138 -33.98 10.67 7.43
C ILE A 138 -32.88 10.60 8.47
N ILE A 139 -32.44 9.40 8.79
CA ILE A 139 -31.37 9.13 9.74
C ILE A 139 -30.15 8.56 9.01
N THR A 140 -28.95 8.93 9.46
CA THR A 140 -27.66 8.36 9.05
C THR A 140 -26.94 7.89 10.29
N ILE A 141 -26.64 6.59 10.35
CA ILE A 141 -26.01 5.93 11.50
C ILE A 141 -24.58 5.59 11.14
N MET A 142 -23.63 5.97 12.00
CA MET A 142 -22.21 5.68 11.87
C MET A 142 -21.63 5.26 13.22
N MET A 143 -20.61 4.41 13.21
CA MET A 143 -19.93 4.02 14.45
C MET A 143 -18.88 5.06 14.90
N ASP A 144 -18.32 5.81 13.95
CA ASP A 144 -17.35 6.87 14.26
C ASP A 144 -18.04 8.20 14.51
N ARG A 145 -17.98 8.66 15.76
CA ARG A 145 -18.52 9.95 16.22
C ARG A 145 -17.93 11.13 15.48
N ILE A 146 -16.60 11.19 15.39
CA ILE A 146 -15.88 12.37 14.90
C ILE A 146 -16.06 12.49 13.40
N TYR A 147 -16.01 11.37 12.69
CA TYR A 147 -16.25 11.34 11.25
C TYR A 147 -17.67 11.84 10.89
N LEU A 148 -18.69 11.41 11.65
CA LEU A 148 -20.07 11.85 11.43
C LEU A 148 -20.24 13.36 11.68
N ILE A 149 -19.66 13.88 12.76
CA ILE A 149 -19.67 15.32 13.08
C ILE A 149 -18.95 16.13 12.00
N ASN A 150 -17.77 15.69 11.56
CA ASN A 150 -17.03 16.37 10.50
C ASN A 150 -17.74 16.31 9.13
N SER A 151 -18.67 15.37 8.96
CA SER A 151 -19.50 15.21 7.77
C SER A 151 -20.85 15.93 7.88
N TRP A 152 -21.16 16.55 9.02
CA TRP A 152 -22.41 17.26 9.30
C TRP A 152 -22.84 18.26 8.21
N PRO A 153 -22.03 19.27 7.81
CA PRO A 153 -22.48 20.27 6.84
C PRO A 153 -22.76 19.66 5.46
N PHE A 154 -22.00 18.63 5.08
CA PHE A 154 -22.21 17.88 3.84
C PHE A 154 -23.52 17.09 3.88
N LEU A 155 -23.72 16.28 4.94
CA LEU A 155 -24.93 15.48 5.13
C LEU A 155 -26.17 16.38 5.19
N LEU A 156 -26.11 17.49 5.92
CA LEU A 156 -27.20 18.44 6.02
C LEU A 156 -27.61 18.99 4.66
N GLY A 157 -26.66 19.44 3.84
CA GLY A 157 -26.96 19.98 2.51
C GLY A 157 -27.59 18.94 1.58
N LYS A 158 -27.08 17.70 1.58
CA LYS A 158 -27.59 16.64 0.70
C LYS A 158 -28.91 16.05 1.16
N ILE A 159 -29.08 15.81 2.46
CA ILE A 159 -30.34 15.29 3.02
C ILE A 159 -31.45 16.33 2.88
N ARG A 160 -31.16 17.64 3.07
CA ARG A 160 -32.14 18.70 2.82
C ARG A 160 -32.63 18.69 1.38
N GLY A 161 -31.74 18.50 0.40
CA GLY A 161 -32.15 18.36 -1.00
C GLY A 161 -33.12 17.19 -1.25
N ILE A 162 -32.90 16.04 -0.60
CA ILE A 162 -33.82 14.88 -0.67
C ILE A 162 -35.18 15.23 -0.02
N ILE A 163 -35.16 15.94 1.11
CA ILE A 163 -36.37 16.38 1.81
C ILE A 163 -37.18 17.37 0.96
N ASP A 164 -36.52 18.38 0.37
CA ASP A 164 -37.16 19.38 -0.47
C ASP A 164 -37.84 18.73 -1.70
N GLU A 165 -37.20 17.70 -2.29
CA GLU A 165 -37.80 16.92 -3.39
C GLU A 165 -39.07 16.17 -2.94
N LEU A 166 -39.01 15.48 -1.80
CA LEU A 166 -40.15 14.75 -1.23
C LEU A 166 -41.31 15.69 -0.86
N GLN A 167 -41.01 16.80 -0.20
CA GLN A 167 -41.99 17.81 0.19
C GLN A 167 -42.61 18.47 -1.04
N GLY A 168 -41.83 18.79 -2.07
CA GLY A 168 -42.32 19.38 -3.31
C GLY A 168 -43.28 18.47 -4.07
N LYS A 169 -42.99 17.17 -4.15
CA LYS A 169 -43.90 16.18 -4.76
C LYS A 169 -45.21 16.06 -3.98
N ALA A 170 -45.13 15.93 -2.65
CA ALA A 170 -46.31 15.78 -1.81
C ALA A 170 -47.17 17.04 -1.73
N LEU A 171 -46.56 18.24 -1.78
CA LEU A 171 -47.29 19.51 -1.78
C LEU A 171 -48.21 19.63 -3.01
N LYS A 172 -47.73 19.21 -4.19
CA LYS A 172 -48.54 19.21 -5.42
C LYS A 172 -49.76 18.30 -5.31
N VAL A 173 -49.59 17.11 -4.73
CA VAL A 173 -50.70 16.17 -4.48
C VAL A 173 -51.69 16.76 -3.48
N PHE A 174 -51.17 17.34 -2.39
CA PHE A 174 -51.99 17.99 -1.38
C PHE A 174 -52.84 19.13 -1.96
N GLU A 175 -52.24 20.02 -2.76
CA GLU A 175 -52.95 21.14 -3.39
C GLU A 175 -54.02 20.67 -4.37
N ALA A 176 -53.73 19.65 -5.18
CA ALA A 176 -54.70 19.05 -6.10
C ALA A 176 -55.90 18.43 -5.37
N GLU A 177 -55.65 17.69 -4.27
CA GLU A 177 -56.69 17.09 -3.43
C GLU A 177 -57.54 18.15 -2.71
N GLN A 178 -56.92 19.25 -2.24
CA GLN A 178 -57.64 20.35 -1.58
C GLN A 178 -58.48 21.16 -2.57
N PHE A 179 -57.97 21.39 -3.78
CA PHE A 179 -58.73 22.07 -4.83
C PHE A 179 -59.98 21.28 -5.22
N GLY A 180 -59.89 19.95 -5.26
CA GLY A 180 -61.02 19.07 -5.55
C GLY A 180 -62.06 18.95 -4.43
N CYS A 181 -61.70 19.23 -3.17
CA CYS A 181 -62.61 19.11 -2.01
C CYS A 181 -62.37 20.17 -0.91
N PRO A 182 -62.74 21.45 -1.15
CA PRO A 182 -62.38 22.57 -0.26
C PRO A 182 -63.09 22.54 1.11
N GLN A 183 -64.24 21.87 1.24
CA GLN A 183 -65.03 21.83 2.48
C GLN A 183 -64.36 21.03 3.61
N ARG A 184 -63.36 20.19 3.31
CA ARG A 184 -62.67 19.37 4.32
C ARG A 184 -61.55 20.13 5.03
N ALA A 185 -60.82 21.00 4.33
CA ALA A 185 -59.79 21.86 4.92
C ALA A 185 -60.31 22.66 6.11
N GLN A 186 -61.55 23.15 6.01
CA GLN A 186 -62.16 24.03 7.01
C GLN A 186 -62.54 23.31 8.32
N ARG A 187 -62.63 21.97 8.33
CA ARG A 187 -63.12 21.19 9.50
C ARG A 187 -62.02 20.60 10.38
N MET A 188 -60.76 20.59 9.92
CA MET A 188 -59.68 19.87 10.60
C MET A 188 -58.51 20.81 10.94
N ASN A 189 -58.55 21.46 12.10
CA ASN A 189 -57.46 22.34 12.56
C ASN A 189 -57.00 22.01 13.98
N THR A 190 -56.85 20.72 14.30
CA THR A 190 -56.23 20.27 15.56
C THR A 190 -54.75 20.00 15.35
N ALA A 191 -53.90 20.62 16.17
CA ALA A 191 -52.44 20.48 16.13
C ALA A 191 -51.96 19.02 16.29
N PHE A 192 -50.83 18.69 15.65
CA PHE A 192 -50.18 17.39 15.71
C PHE A 192 -49.50 17.15 17.07
N THR A 193 -49.75 16.00 17.71
CA THR A 193 -49.11 15.57 18.96
C THR A 193 -48.58 14.14 18.85
N PRO A 194 -47.29 13.86 19.13
CA PRO A 194 -46.66 12.56 18.87
C PRO A 194 -46.91 11.50 19.97
N PHE A 195 -48.11 11.45 20.56
CA PHE A 195 -48.45 10.49 21.63
C PHE A 195 -49.41 9.39 21.12
N LEU A 196 -49.08 8.12 21.39
CA LEU A 196 -49.96 6.98 21.11
C LEU A 196 -51.19 6.99 22.03
N HIS A 197 -52.37 6.63 21.52
CA HIS A 197 -53.70 6.59 22.18
C HIS A 197 -54.62 7.82 22.05
N GLN A 198 -54.55 8.60 20.95
CA GLN A 198 -55.70 9.42 20.55
C GLN A 198 -56.67 8.62 19.68
N ARG A 199 -57.92 8.49 20.13
CA ARG A 199 -58.93 7.49 19.71
C ARG A 199 -59.37 7.49 18.23
N ASN A 200 -58.91 8.42 17.36
CA ASN A 200 -59.38 8.57 15.97
C ASN A 200 -58.24 8.84 14.95
N GLY A 201 -57.13 8.09 14.99
CA GLY A 201 -56.06 8.24 13.99
C GLY A 201 -56.42 7.58 12.65
N ASN A 202 -56.46 8.34 11.56
CA ASN A 202 -56.61 7.77 10.21
C ASN A 202 -55.36 6.97 9.84
N ALA A 203 -55.56 5.77 9.27
CA ALA A 203 -54.46 4.95 8.78
C ALA A 203 -53.52 5.76 7.87
N ALA A 204 -52.21 5.58 8.04
CA ALA A 204 -51.21 6.25 7.20
C ALA A 204 -51.29 5.70 5.77
N ARG A 205 -51.34 6.60 4.78
CA ARG A 205 -51.19 6.25 3.35
C ARG A 205 -49.74 5.89 3.04
N SER A 206 -49.52 5.08 2.01
CA SER A 206 -48.17 4.82 1.52
C SER A 206 -47.52 6.12 1.03
N LEU A 207 -46.20 6.20 1.17
CA LEU A 207 -45.45 7.37 0.72
C LEU A 207 -45.56 7.56 -0.81
N THR A 208 -45.65 6.46 -1.57
CA THR A 208 -45.89 6.48 -3.03
C THR A 208 -47.22 7.16 -3.40
N SER A 209 -48.27 6.99 -2.60
CA SER A 209 -49.55 7.65 -2.81
C SER A 209 -49.51 9.13 -2.44
N LEU A 210 -48.75 9.50 -1.39
CA LEU A 210 -48.58 10.89 -0.98
C LEU A 210 -47.81 11.72 -2.02
N THR A 211 -46.87 11.12 -2.73
CA THR A 211 -46.04 11.81 -3.73
C THR A 211 -46.53 11.62 -5.16
N ASN A 212 -47.47 10.70 -5.39
CA ASN A 212 -47.91 10.24 -6.72
C ASN A 212 -46.73 9.84 -7.62
N ASP A 213 -45.77 9.09 -7.05
CA ASP A 213 -44.54 8.65 -7.72
C ASP A 213 -44.36 7.14 -7.51
N GLU A 214 -44.55 6.36 -8.57
CA GLU A 214 -44.44 4.89 -8.54
C GLU A 214 -42.99 4.42 -8.37
N ASN A 215 -42.03 5.21 -8.85
CA ASN A 215 -40.59 4.88 -8.82
C ASN A 215 -39.87 5.48 -7.62
N LEU A 216 -40.60 6.02 -6.64
CA LEU A 216 -40.05 6.73 -5.50
C LEU A 216 -38.94 5.95 -4.78
N TRP A 217 -39.13 4.66 -4.53
CA TRP A 217 -38.17 3.84 -3.80
C TRP A 217 -36.88 3.57 -4.59
N ALA A 218 -36.97 3.48 -5.92
CA ALA A 218 -35.79 3.34 -6.79
C ALA A 218 -34.99 4.65 -6.85
N CYS A 219 -35.68 5.80 -6.93
CA CYS A 219 -35.06 7.11 -6.81
C CYS A 219 -34.39 7.28 -5.44
N LEU A 220 -35.07 6.90 -4.35
CA LEU A 220 -34.53 7.00 -3.00
C LEU A 220 -33.33 6.08 -2.77
N HIS A 221 -33.35 4.85 -3.33
CA HIS A 221 -32.19 3.96 -3.36
C HIS A 221 -30.98 4.68 -3.99
N THR A 222 -31.18 5.26 -5.18
CA THR A 222 -30.13 5.94 -5.92
C THR A 222 -29.57 7.13 -5.13
N SER A 223 -30.45 7.94 -4.55
CA SER A 223 -30.06 9.09 -3.71
C SER A 223 -29.29 8.67 -2.45
N PHE A 224 -29.71 7.59 -1.77
CA PHE A 224 -29.02 7.09 -0.58
C PHE A 224 -27.69 6.41 -0.92
N ALA A 225 -27.63 5.63 -2.00
CA ALA A 225 -26.38 5.03 -2.48
C ALA A 225 -25.37 6.12 -2.88
N TRP A 226 -25.83 7.15 -3.61
CA TRP A 226 -24.99 8.29 -3.97
C TRP A 226 -24.53 9.07 -2.73
N LEU A 227 -25.41 9.30 -1.75
CA LEU A 227 -25.06 9.95 -0.48
C LEU A 227 -23.95 9.18 0.25
N LEU A 228 -24.07 7.85 0.34
CA LEU A 228 -23.07 6.99 0.97
C LEU A 228 -21.74 6.99 0.20
N LYS A 229 -21.77 6.91 -1.14
CA LYS A 229 -20.57 6.99 -1.99
C LYS A 229 -19.86 8.33 -1.80
N ALA A 230 -20.59 9.44 -1.95
CA ALA A 230 -20.06 10.78 -1.88
C ALA A 230 -19.56 11.15 -0.48
N CYS A 231 -20.21 10.65 0.59
CA CYS A 231 -19.70 10.78 1.95
C CYS A 231 -18.38 10.01 2.11
N GLY A 232 -18.33 8.76 1.62
CA GLY A 232 -17.15 7.89 1.60
C GLY A 232 -15.92 8.50 0.93
N SER A 233 -16.10 9.09 -0.26
CA SER A 233 -15.01 9.63 -1.05
C SER A 233 -14.63 11.08 -0.70
N ARG A 234 -15.23 11.68 0.33
CA ARG A 234 -15.05 13.11 0.64
C ARG A 234 -13.68 13.43 1.24
N LEU A 235 -13.18 12.56 2.11
CA LEU A 235 -11.91 12.71 2.80
C LEU A 235 -10.99 11.58 2.36
N THR A 236 -10.01 11.90 1.52
CA THR A 236 -8.99 10.97 1.06
C THR A 236 -7.67 11.31 1.72
N GLU A 237 -7.07 10.33 2.39
CA GLU A 237 -5.72 10.47 2.93
C GLU A 237 -4.70 10.44 1.80
N LYS A 238 -3.77 11.40 1.79
CA LYS A 238 -2.61 11.39 0.88
C LYS A 238 -1.36 11.16 1.70
N LEU A 239 -0.94 9.90 1.76
CA LEU A 239 0.33 9.52 2.38
C LEU A 239 1.47 9.96 1.47
N LEU A 240 2.44 10.69 2.03
CA LEU A 240 3.66 11.06 1.34
C LEU A 240 4.77 10.18 1.88
N GLU A 241 5.26 9.27 1.04
CA GLU A 241 6.43 8.45 1.36
C GLU A 241 7.71 9.26 1.18
N GLY A 242 8.74 8.91 1.95
CA GLY A 242 10.08 9.49 1.79
C GLY A 242 10.69 9.15 0.43
N ALA A 243 11.71 9.91 0.02
CA ALA A 243 12.43 9.61 -1.21
C ALA A 243 13.08 8.21 -1.10
N PRO A 244 12.97 7.35 -2.13
CA PRO A 244 13.64 6.06 -2.14
C PRO A 244 15.17 6.24 -2.07
N THR A 245 15.84 5.27 -1.46
CA THR A 245 17.31 5.25 -1.41
C THR A 245 17.89 5.02 -2.81
N GLU A 246 19.18 5.34 -3.01
CA GLU A 246 19.84 5.06 -4.30
C GLU A 246 19.83 3.58 -4.65
N ASP A 247 20.01 2.71 -3.66
CA ASP A 247 20.03 1.28 -3.90
C ASP A 247 18.67 0.80 -4.42
N THR A 248 17.56 1.32 -3.88
CA THR A 248 16.21 1.04 -4.39
C THR A 248 16.03 1.55 -5.82
N LEU A 249 16.42 2.80 -6.11
CA LEU A 249 16.31 3.38 -7.46
C LEU A 249 17.08 2.58 -8.51
N VAL A 250 18.34 2.22 -8.20
CA VAL A 250 19.18 1.45 -9.12
C VAL A 250 18.65 0.03 -9.30
N GLN A 251 18.08 -0.59 -8.26
CA GLN A 251 17.45 -1.91 -8.40
C GLN A 251 16.21 -1.86 -9.29
N MET A 252 15.37 -0.81 -9.14
CA MET A 252 14.23 -0.61 -10.02
C MET A 252 14.65 -0.43 -11.48
N GLU A 253 15.73 0.34 -11.74
CA GLU A 253 16.30 0.49 -13.07
C GLU A 253 16.79 -0.84 -13.65
N LYS A 254 17.57 -1.62 -12.88
CA LYS A 254 18.05 -2.93 -13.34
C LYS A 254 16.91 -3.90 -13.64
N LEU A 255 15.84 -3.88 -12.84
CA LEU A 255 14.66 -4.71 -13.08
C LEU A 255 13.86 -4.25 -14.31
N ALA A 256 13.82 -2.94 -14.58
CA ALA A 256 13.20 -2.41 -15.78
C ALA A 256 14.01 -2.76 -17.05
N ASP A 257 15.33 -2.53 -17.03
CA ASP A 257 16.24 -2.88 -18.13
C ASP A 257 16.10 -4.39 -18.49
N LEU A 258 16.01 -5.28 -17.49
CA LEU A 258 15.79 -6.73 -17.72
C LEU A 258 14.43 -7.07 -18.33
N ARG A 259 13.37 -6.32 -17.99
CA ARG A 259 12.04 -6.53 -18.59
C ARG A 259 12.05 -6.12 -20.05
N GLU A 260 12.64 -4.98 -20.37
CA GLU A 260 12.79 -4.51 -21.75
C GLU A 260 13.62 -5.48 -22.60
N GLU A 261 14.71 -6.03 -22.06
CA GLU A 261 15.52 -7.06 -22.73
C GLU A 261 14.72 -8.35 -22.99
N SER A 262 13.84 -8.75 -22.07
CA SER A 262 12.99 -9.94 -22.24
C SER A 262 11.86 -9.75 -23.25
N GLU A 263 11.26 -8.57 -23.31
CA GLU A 263 10.20 -8.22 -24.27
C GLU A 263 10.76 -8.01 -25.68
N GLY A 264 12.02 -7.57 -25.81
CA GLY A 264 12.71 -7.42 -27.09
C GLY A 264 13.08 -8.73 -27.79
N TRP A 265 13.13 -9.85 -27.06
CA TRP A 265 13.39 -11.18 -27.65
C TRP A 265 12.13 -11.92 -28.12
N ASP A 266 10.95 -11.54 -27.65
CA ASP A 266 9.67 -12.14 -28.08
C ASP A 266 9.14 -11.54 -29.39
N GLY A 267 9.83 -10.53 -29.94
CA GLY A 267 9.44 -9.78 -31.14
C GLY A 267 10.16 -10.16 -32.44
N SER A 268 11.05 -11.15 -32.44
CA SER A 268 11.82 -11.53 -33.63
C SER A 268 11.99 -13.04 -33.77
N GLU A 269 10.94 -13.72 -34.25
CA GLU A 269 10.95 -14.78 -35.27
C GLU A 269 9.61 -15.54 -35.26
N GLU A 270 8.59 -15.00 -35.94
CA GLU A 270 7.52 -15.82 -36.51
C GLU A 270 7.43 -15.51 -38.01
N GLU A 271 8.23 -16.22 -38.80
CA GLU A 271 7.95 -16.38 -40.24
C GLU A 271 6.87 -17.46 -40.41
N GLU A 272 5.71 -17.03 -40.90
CA GLU A 272 4.64 -17.90 -41.37
C GLU A 272 5.15 -18.86 -42.47
N LYS A 273 4.82 -20.15 -42.35
CA LYS A 273 4.62 -21.03 -43.51
C LYS A 273 3.51 -22.06 -43.26
N PRO A 274 2.71 -22.43 -44.29
CA PRO A 274 1.40 -23.02 -44.07
C PRO A 274 1.32 -24.55 -44.27
N SER A 275 0.30 -25.11 -43.60
CA SER A 275 -0.51 -26.32 -43.90
C SER A 275 0.07 -27.72 -43.67
N SER A 276 -0.59 -28.51 -42.80
CA SER A 276 -1.43 -29.67 -43.20
C SER A 276 -1.96 -30.43 -41.96
N GLN A 277 -3.27 -30.71 -41.92
CA GLN A 277 -3.86 -31.73 -41.05
C GLN A 277 -3.53 -33.15 -41.61
N PRO A 278 -3.63 -34.22 -40.80
CA PRO A 278 -4.91 -34.93 -40.75
C PRO A 278 -5.31 -35.55 -39.38
N ASP A 279 -6.63 -35.64 -39.25
CA ASP A 279 -7.46 -36.71 -38.68
C ASP A 279 -7.54 -37.09 -37.18
N VAL A 280 -8.82 -37.16 -36.82
CA VAL A 280 -9.54 -37.54 -35.60
C VAL A 280 -9.29 -38.99 -35.15
N ALA A 281 -9.16 -39.20 -33.83
CA ALA A 281 -9.72 -40.36 -33.13
C ALA A 281 -9.91 -40.07 -31.62
N GLU A 282 -11.12 -40.33 -31.14
CA GLU A 282 -11.61 -40.16 -29.76
C GLU A 282 -10.95 -41.11 -28.74
N GLY A 283 -10.89 -40.69 -27.46
CA GLY A 283 -10.58 -41.61 -26.36
C GLY A 283 -10.29 -40.98 -24.99
N GLN A 284 -11.36 -40.51 -24.31
CA GLN A 284 -11.65 -40.77 -22.89
C GLN A 284 -10.75 -40.23 -21.74
N GLU A 285 -11.42 -39.39 -20.91
CA GLU A 285 -11.36 -39.24 -19.45
C GLU A 285 -10.33 -38.32 -18.72
N LEU A 286 -10.93 -37.31 -18.06
CA LEU A 286 -10.68 -36.81 -16.69
C LEU A 286 -9.30 -36.21 -16.35
N SER A 287 -9.23 -34.88 -16.29
CA SER A 287 -9.09 -34.15 -15.00
C SER A 287 -9.08 -32.64 -15.22
N LYS A 288 -9.84 -31.95 -14.38
CA LYS A 288 -9.93 -30.48 -14.26
C LYS A 288 -8.58 -29.88 -13.85
N CYS A 289 -8.16 -28.77 -14.45
CA CYS A 289 -7.74 -27.55 -13.74
C CYS A 289 -7.35 -26.42 -14.70
N SER A 290 -8.03 -25.28 -14.52
CA SER A 290 -7.71 -23.94 -15.03
C SER A 290 -6.42 -23.38 -14.41
N PRO A 291 -5.61 -22.58 -15.13
CA PRO A 291 -4.56 -21.78 -14.51
C PRO A 291 -5.12 -20.39 -14.16
N GLU A 292 -5.49 -20.19 -12.90
CA GLU A 292 -5.49 -18.85 -12.32
C GLU A 292 -4.19 -18.71 -11.52
N THR A 293 -3.26 -17.98 -12.12
CA THR A 293 -1.98 -17.54 -11.55
C THR A 293 -2.24 -16.75 -10.27
N SER A 294 -2.22 -17.44 -9.14
CA SER A 294 -2.33 -16.87 -7.81
C SER A 294 -0.92 -16.72 -7.24
N LEU A 295 -0.53 -15.46 -7.10
CA LEU A 295 0.61 -14.99 -6.33
C LEU A 295 0.41 -15.37 -4.85
N MET A 296 1.24 -16.28 -4.34
CA MET A 296 1.67 -16.34 -2.93
C MET A 296 2.99 -17.15 -2.85
N PRO A 297 3.83 -16.87 -1.84
CA PRO A 297 5.26 -17.12 -1.86
C PRO A 297 5.58 -18.59 -1.62
N ASP A 298 6.42 -19.19 -2.47
CA ASP A 298 6.88 -20.55 -2.26
C ASP A 298 7.72 -20.65 -0.98
N CYS A 299 7.04 -21.15 0.06
CA CYS A 299 7.63 -21.84 1.19
C CYS A 299 8.29 -23.14 0.66
N ASN A 300 9.50 -23.02 0.12
CA ASN A 300 10.38 -24.16 -0.17
C ASN A 300 11.84 -23.88 0.23
N ARG A 301 12.05 -22.98 1.20
CA ARG A 301 13.40 -22.64 1.71
C ARG A 301 13.95 -23.66 2.71
N TRP A 302 13.21 -24.72 3.06
CA TRP A 302 13.60 -25.63 4.15
C TRP A 302 14.15 -26.99 3.72
N ASN A 303 14.22 -27.31 2.42
CA ASN A 303 14.79 -28.60 1.96
C ASN A 303 16.12 -28.51 1.20
N VAL A 304 16.78 -27.33 1.15
CA VAL A 304 18.12 -27.16 0.52
C VAL A 304 19.22 -26.83 1.55
N ALA A 305 18.89 -26.77 2.84
CA ALA A 305 19.79 -26.32 3.90
C ALA A 305 20.94 -27.30 4.24
N HIS A 306 20.96 -28.53 3.71
CA HIS A 306 21.91 -29.57 4.11
C HIS A 306 23.16 -29.75 3.22
N ARG A 307 23.59 -28.76 2.42
CA ARG A 307 24.88 -28.86 1.67
C ARG A 307 25.85 -27.67 1.70
N ARG A 308 25.50 -26.49 2.21
CA ARG A 308 26.39 -25.31 2.12
C ARG A 308 27.16 -25.05 3.43
N LEU A 309 28.09 -25.94 3.77
CA LEU A 309 28.81 -25.84 5.03
C LEU A 309 29.97 -24.82 4.98
N SER A 310 30.60 -24.55 3.83
CA SER A 310 31.84 -23.75 3.72
C SER A 310 31.65 -22.39 3.05
N VAL A 311 30.79 -21.53 3.62
CA VAL A 311 30.47 -20.21 3.08
C VAL A 311 30.73 -19.08 4.09
N PHE A 312 31.07 -17.89 3.60
CA PHE A 312 31.12 -16.69 4.43
C PHE A 312 29.70 -16.27 4.82
N ARG A 313 29.53 -15.89 6.09
CA ARG A 313 28.22 -15.53 6.68
C ARG A 313 28.06 -14.03 6.90
N SER A 314 29.16 -13.33 7.18
CA SER A 314 29.17 -11.89 7.47
C SER A 314 30.57 -11.31 7.23
N LEU A 315 30.67 -9.97 7.19
CA LEU A 315 31.96 -9.27 7.15
C LEU A 315 32.82 -9.58 8.38
N ARG A 316 32.18 -9.79 9.55
CA ARG A 316 32.89 -10.16 10.78
C ARG A 316 33.53 -11.54 10.64
N HIS A 317 32.79 -12.50 10.09
CA HIS A 317 33.32 -13.84 9.81
C HIS A 317 34.49 -13.77 8.82
N MET A 318 34.36 -12.99 7.74
CA MET A 318 35.46 -12.80 6.78
C MET A 318 36.71 -12.17 7.41
N ARG A 319 36.53 -11.18 8.29
CA ARG A 319 37.66 -10.55 9.03
C ARG A 319 38.35 -11.53 9.99
N GLN A 320 37.60 -12.41 10.64
CA GLN A 320 38.17 -13.45 11.51
C GLN A 320 39.00 -14.47 10.73
N VAL A 321 38.55 -14.84 9.53
CA VAL A 321 39.23 -15.83 8.66
C VAL A 321 40.48 -15.25 7.99
N LEU A 322 40.39 -14.04 7.43
CA LEU A 322 41.51 -13.42 6.71
C LEU A 322 42.53 -12.76 7.64
N GLY A 323 42.12 -12.39 8.86
CA GLY A 323 42.90 -11.55 9.75
C GLY A 323 42.76 -10.05 9.45
N ALA A 324 43.12 -9.20 10.42
CA ALA A 324 42.84 -7.76 10.38
C ALA A 324 43.55 -7.03 9.22
N SER A 325 44.84 -7.27 9.00
CA SER A 325 45.64 -6.58 7.98
C SER A 325 45.20 -6.95 6.55
N ALA A 326 45.04 -8.24 6.28
CA ALA A 326 44.60 -8.74 4.98
C ALA A 326 43.16 -8.30 4.67
N PHE A 327 42.26 -8.34 5.65
CA PHE A 327 40.89 -7.84 5.50
C PHE A 327 40.87 -6.33 5.23
N ARG A 328 41.66 -5.52 5.95
CA ARG A 328 41.72 -4.06 5.73
C ARG A 328 42.20 -3.73 4.32
N MET A 329 43.24 -4.42 3.84
CA MET A 329 43.73 -4.27 2.46
C MET A 329 42.62 -4.63 1.45
N LEU A 330 41.99 -5.79 1.60
CA LEU A 330 40.90 -6.24 0.74
C LEU A 330 39.73 -5.25 0.71
N ALA A 331 39.25 -4.84 1.88
CA ALA A 331 38.14 -3.91 2.03
C ALA A 331 38.45 -2.52 1.44
N TRP A 332 39.71 -2.05 1.55
CA TRP A 332 40.14 -0.82 0.90
C TRP A 332 40.03 -0.91 -0.63
N HIS A 333 40.52 -2.00 -1.24
CA HIS A 333 40.38 -2.21 -2.69
C HIS A 333 38.91 -2.29 -3.13
N VAL A 334 38.06 -2.96 -2.33
CA VAL A 334 36.62 -3.04 -2.58
C VAL A 334 36.00 -1.63 -2.60
N LEU A 335 36.23 -0.84 -1.56
CA LEU A 335 35.65 0.51 -1.42
C LEU A 335 36.14 1.50 -2.49
N MET A 336 37.37 1.35 -2.96
CA MET A 336 37.96 2.17 -4.03
C MET A 336 37.53 1.74 -5.44
N GLY A 337 36.84 0.61 -5.59
CA GLY A 337 36.40 0.12 -6.90
C GLY A 337 37.49 -0.56 -7.72
N ASN A 338 38.59 -0.94 -7.07
CA ASN A 338 39.66 -1.71 -7.68
C ASN A 338 39.18 -3.12 -8.02
N GLN A 339 39.94 -3.83 -8.87
CA GLN A 339 39.58 -5.19 -9.24
C GLN A 339 39.90 -6.17 -8.10
N VAL A 340 38.89 -6.90 -7.63
CA VAL A 340 39.01 -7.92 -6.60
C VAL A 340 38.87 -9.29 -7.25
N ILE A 341 39.97 -10.03 -7.24
CA ILE A 341 40.09 -11.32 -7.92
C ILE A 341 40.12 -12.42 -6.85
N TRP A 342 39.16 -13.34 -6.91
CA TRP A 342 39.09 -14.51 -6.03
C TRP A 342 39.40 -15.76 -6.83
N LYS A 343 40.52 -16.41 -6.49
CA LYS A 343 40.99 -17.61 -7.18
C LYS A 343 40.80 -18.83 -6.27
N ALA A 344 39.81 -19.65 -6.57
CA ALA A 344 39.46 -20.80 -5.74
C ALA A 344 38.84 -21.93 -6.57
N ARG A 345 38.97 -23.18 -6.09
CA ARG A 345 38.31 -24.35 -6.69
C ARG A 345 36.81 -24.39 -6.37
N ASP A 346 36.42 -23.89 -5.20
CA ASP A 346 35.06 -23.94 -4.68
C ASP A 346 34.26 -22.71 -5.13
N MET A 347 33.27 -22.91 -6.01
CA MET A 347 32.46 -21.83 -6.57
C MET A 347 31.53 -21.21 -5.53
N ASP A 348 30.95 -22.02 -4.63
CA ASP A 348 30.02 -21.54 -3.59
C ASP A 348 30.75 -20.65 -2.58
N LEU A 349 32.01 -20.97 -2.27
CA LEU A 349 32.87 -20.14 -1.43
C LEU A 349 33.08 -18.76 -2.05
N VAL A 350 33.44 -18.71 -3.34
CA VAL A 350 33.67 -17.46 -4.08
C VAL A 350 32.39 -16.63 -4.15
N GLN A 351 31.25 -17.25 -4.45
CA GLN A 351 29.96 -16.57 -4.47
C GLN A 351 29.63 -15.97 -3.10
N SER A 352 29.81 -16.74 -2.02
CA SER A 352 29.56 -16.25 -0.66
C SER A 352 30.49 -15.09 -0.27
N ALA A 353 31.73 -15.10 -0.75
CA ALA A 353 32.66 -13.99 -0.52
C ALA A 353 32.18 -12.71 -1.21
N PHE A 354 31.75 -12.81 -2.47
CA PHE A 354 31.20 -11.64 -3.19
C PHE A 354 29.88 -11.16 -2.59
N ASP A 355 29.02 -12.05 -2.14
CA ASP A 355 27.76 -11.69 -1.49
C ASP A 355 28.00 -10.90 -0.19
N VAL A 356 29.06 -11.22 0.55
CA VAL A 356 29.48 -10.47 1.73
C VAL A 356 30.18 -9.15 1.35
N LEU A 357 31.13 -9.17 0.42
CA LEU A 357 31.90 -7.98 0.05
C LEU A 357 31.07 -6.90 -0.62
N ARG A 358 30.08 -7.27 -1.45
CA ARG A 358 29.20 -6.31 -2.13
C ARG A 358 28.35 -5.48 -1.16
N THR A 359 28.14 -5.95 0.07
CA THR A 359 27.36 -5.21 1.08
C THR A 359 28.01 -3.88 1.44
N MET A 360 29.34 -3.75 1.27
CA MET A 360 30.09 -2.51 1.52
C MET A 360 29.95 -1.47 0.41
N LEU A 361 29.41 -1.84 -0.75
CA LEU A 361 29.29 -0.96 -1.91
C LEU A 361 27.82 -0.61 -2.22
N PRO A 362 27.57 0.57 -2.79
CA PRO A 362 26.28 0.87 -3.44
C PRO A 362 26.04 -0.12 -4.58
N VAL A 363 24.80 -0.55 -4.78
CA VAL A 363 24.48 -1.61 -5.77
C VAL A 363 24.79 -1.21 -7.22
N GLY A 364 24.84 0.10 -7.50
CA GLY A 364 25.25 0.63 -8.80
C GLY A 364 26.76 0.58 -9.05
N CYS A 365 27.59 0.40 -8.03
CA CYS A 365 29.05 0.33 -8.15
C CYS A 365 29.56 -1.10 -8.40
N VAL A 366 28.69 -2.10 -8.37
CA VAL A 366 29.06 -3.53 -8.35
C VAL A 366 28.80 -4.18 -9.71
N ARG A 367 29.83 -4.79 -10.28
CA ARG A 367 29.86 -5.54 -11.55
C ARG A 367 30.60 -6.87 -11.32
N ILE A 368 29.84 -7.95 -11.21
CA ILE A 368 30.35 -9.26 -10.78
C ILE A 368 30.37 -10.23 -11.97
N ILE A 369 31.51 -10.88 -12.16
CA ILE A 369 31.61 -12.15 -12.89
C ILE A 369 31.86 -13.23 -11.83
N PRO A 370 30.84 -14.05 -11.49
CA PRO A 370 30.89 -14.89 -10.30
C PRO A 370 31.96 -15.98 -10.38
N TYR A 371 32.16 -16.54 -11.58
CA TYR A 371 33.21 -17.52 -11.84
C TYR A 371 33.52 -17.57 -13.34
N SER A 372 34.81 -17.55 -13.69
CA SER A 372 35.31 -17.57 -15.07
C SER A 372 36.54 -18.47 -15.20
N ASP A 373 36.67 -19.13 -16.34
CA ASP A 373 37.85 -19.93 -16.72
C ASP A 373 38.91 -19.12 -17.47
N GLN A 374 38.67 -17.82 -17.64
CA GLN A 374 39.62 -16.88 -18.24
C GLN A 374 39.69 -15.58 -17.43
N TYR A 375 40.83 -14.90 -17.49
CA TYR A 375 40.97 -13.57 -16.90
C TYR A 375 40.07 -12.57 -17.63
N GLU A 376 39.42 -11.71 -16.85
CA GLU A 376 38.55 -10.65 -17.35
C GLU A 376 39.06 -9.30 -16.86
N GLU A 377 39.03 -8.30 -17.74
CA GLU A 377 39.57 -6.98 -17.48
C GLU A 377 38.68 -6.13 -16.55
N ALA A 378 39.26 -5.11 -15.91
CA ALA A 378 38.58 -4.25 -14.92
C ALA A 378 37.39 -3.44 -15.49
N TYR A 379 37.34 -3.24 -16.81
CA TYR A 379 36.19 -2.58 -17.46
C TYR A 379 34.97 -3.50 -17.57
N ARG A 380 35.13 -4.83 -17.48
CA ARG A 380 34.01 -5.80 -17.48
C ARG A 380 33.50 -6.05 -16.07
N CYS A 381 34.39 -6.20 -15.09
CA CYS A 381 34.02 -6.53 -13.72
C CYS A 381 34.98 -5.91 -12.70
N ASN A 382 34.45 -5.53 -11.55
CA ASN A 382 35.28 -5.23 -10.38
C ASN A 382 35.37 -6.44 -9.43
N PHE A 383 34.42 -7.37 -9.46
CA PHE A 383 34.52 -8.65 -8.76
C PHE A 383 34.65 -9.80 -9.76
N LEU A 384 35.74 -10.55 -9.67
CA LEU A 384 36.08 -11.62 -10.61
C LEU A 384 36.43 -12.92 -9.85
N GLY A 385 35.59 -13.94 -10.01
CA GLY A 385 35.91 -15.30 -9.58
C GLY A 385 36.68 -16.06 -10.66
N LEU A 386 37.77 -16.72 -10.30
CA LEU A 386 38.61 -17.48 -11.24
C LEU A 386 38.82 -18.92 -10.81
N SER A 387 38.92 -19.79 -11.82
CA SER A 387 39.43 -21.14 -11.65
C SER A 387 40.91 -21.16 -11.21
N PRO A 388 41.35 -22.12 -10.38
CA PRO A 388 42.74 -22.19 -9.89
C PRO A 388 43.80 -22.30 -10.99
N HIS A 389 43.41 -22.72 -12.19
CA HIS A 389 44.32 -22.94 -13.31
C HIS A 389 44.52 -21.70 -14.18
N VAL A 390 43.73 -20.64 -13.97
CA VAL A 390 43.80 -19.41 -14.77
C VAL A 390 45.09 -18.66 -14.47
N GLN A 391 45.80 -18.28 -15.53
CA GLN A 391 46.99 -17.45 -15.46
C GLN A 391 46.58 -15.98 -15.48
N ILE A 392 46.99 -15.24 -14.45
CA ILE A 392 46.74 -13.80 -14.34
C ILE A 392 47.94 -13.08 -14.98
N PRO A 393 47.72 -12.07 -15.84
CA PRO A 393 48.81 -11.32 -16.44
C PRO A 393 49.73 -10.67 -15.39
N SER A 394 51.04 -10.69 -15.63
CA SER A 394 52.05 -10.21 -14.66
C SER A 394 51.87 -8.74 -14.27
N HIS A 395 51.44 -7.90 -15.22
CA HIS A 395 51.19 -6.48 -14.98
C HIS A 395 50.03 -6.23 -14.00
N ILE A 396 49.08 -7.17 -13.88
CA ILE A 396 47.97 -7.10 -12.91
C ILE A 396 48.44 -7.52 -11.52
N LEU A 397 49.30 -8.54 -11.43
CA LEU A 397 49.87 -8.99 -10.16
C LEU A 397 50.75 -7.91 -9.49
N SER A 398 51.42 -7.08 -10.29
CA SER A 398 52.20 -5.93 -9.82
C SER A 398 51.38 -4.63 -9.69
N SER A 399 50.08 -4.65 -10.01
CA SER A 399 49.24 -3.44 -10.05
C SER A 399 48.80 -3.00 -8.64
N GLU A 400 48.75 -1.69 -8.42
CA GLU A 400 48.14 -1.10 -7.22
C GLU A 400 46.60 -1.10 -7.27
N PHE A 401 46.02 -1.41 -8.43
CA PHE A 401 44.57 -1.36 -8.68
C PHE A 401 43.91 -2.74 -8.70
N ALA A 402 44.63 -3.78 -8.27
CA ALA A 402 44.11 -5.14 -8.15
C ALA A 402 44.49 -5.76 -6.81
N VAL A 403 43.61 -6.62 -6.29
CA VAL A 403 43.87 -7.48 -5.14
C VAL A 403 43.51 -8.91 -5.50
N LEU A 404 44.40 -9.84 -5.18
CA LEU A 404 44.23 -11.26 -5.42
C LEU A 404 44.07 -11.99 -4.09
N VAL A 405 43.00 -12.78 -3.99
CA VAL A 405 42.75 -13.72 -2.90
C VAL A 405 42.90 -15.13 -3.47
N GLU A 406 44.00 -15.80 -3.15
CA GLU A 406 44.20 -17.21 -3.48
C GLU A 406 43.72 -18.11 -2.34
N VAL A 407 42.86 -19.07 -2.68
CA VAL A 407 42.37 -20.08 -1.73
C VAL A 407 43.07 -21.41 -2.00
N ARG A 408 43.80 -21.89 -1.00
CA ARG A 408 44.50 -23.19 -1.03
C ARG A 408 43.87 -24.13 -0.02
N ALA A 409 44.02 -25.44 -0.24
CA ALA A 409 43.65 -26.42 0.79
C ALA A 409 44.74 -26.42 1.88
N ALA A 410 44.34 -26.28 3.15
CA ALA A 410 45.27 -26.24 4.27
C ALA A 410 46.02 -27.57 4.41
N THR A 411 47.36 -27.55 4.46
CA THR A 411 48.18 -28.76 4.45
C THR A 411 48.39 -29.43 5.83
N ARG A 412 47.74 -28.99 6.92
CA ARG A 412 47.84 -29.67 8.24
C ARG A 412 46.55 -29.58 9.07
N SER A 413 45.98 -30.73 9.38
CA SER A 413 45.05 -30.93 10.49
C SER A 413 45.85 -30.87 11.81
N THR A 414 45.75 -29.77 12.55
CA THR A 414 46.16 -29.75 13.96
C THR A 414 45.02 -30.33 14.78
N LEU A 415 45.22 -31.57 15.23
CA LEU A 415 44.36 -32.32 16.14
C LEU A 415 44.19 -31.59 17.48
N TYR A 416 43.03 -30.99 17.71
CA TYR A 416 42.41 -30.87 19.04
C TYR A 416 40.88 -30.86 18.86
N PRO A 417 40.13 -31.82 19.44
CA PRO A 417 38.68 -31.83 19.34
C PRO A 417 38.09 -30.87 20.37
N THR A 418 37.75 -29.65 19.96
CA THR A 418 36.85 -28.79 20.73
C THR A 418 35.42 -29.03 20.27
N LEU A 419 34.58 -29.46 21.20
CA LEU A 419 33.15 -29.72 21.04
C LEU A 419 32.43 -28.42 20.65
N LEU A 420 32.04 -28.28 19.37
CA LEU A 420 30.95 -27.46 18.81
C LEU A 420 31.07 -27.50 17.27
N GLU A 421 30.29 -28.36 16.59
CA GLU A 421 30.47 -28.71 15.18
C GLU A 421 29.99 -27.67 14.14
N ASP A 422 29.46 -26.51 14.53
CA ASP A 422 28.79 -25.57 13.59
C ASP A 422 29.59 -24.32 13.15
N GLU A 423 30.78 -24.06 13.72
CA GLU A 423 31.54 -22.81 13.45
C GLU A 423 32.87 -22.95 12.67
N GLN A 424 33.36 -24.15 12.33
CA GLN A 424 34.75 -24.32 11.86
C GLN A 424 34.92 -24.92 10.45
N SER A 425 34.01 -24.63 9.52
CA SER A 425 34.03 -25.21 8.17
C SER A 425 35.03 -24.61 7.19
N LEU A 426 35.57 -23.40 7.47
CA LEU A 426 36.56 -22.71 6.62
C LEU A 426 38.02 -22.98 7.02
N ASN A 427 38.26 -23.66 8.15
CA ASN A 427 39.59 -24.01 8.65
C ASN A 427 40.36 -24.98 7.72
N LYS A 428 39.67 -25.61 6.77
CA LYS A 428 40.26 -26.45 5.72
C LYS A 428 40.90 -25.65 4.58
N TYR A 429 40.70 -24.33 4.57
CA TYR A 429 41.23 -23.44 3.54
C TYR A 429 42.29 -22.50 4.13
N GLU A 430 43.34 -22.25 3.36
CA GLU A 430 44.33 -21.22 3.60
C GLU A 430 44.08 -20.08 2.61
N PHE A 431 43.96 -18.86 3.13
CA PHE A 431 43.68 -17.66 2.33
C PHE A 431 44.93 -16.80 2.27
N VAL A 432 45.45 -16.58 1.05
CA VAL A 432 46.60 -15.72 0.81
C VAL A 432 46.12 -14.49 0.05
N VAL A 433 46.25 -13.31 0.67
CA VAL A 433 45.85 -12.04 0.07
C VAL A 433 47.10 -11.28 -0.38
N THR A 434 47.21 -11.02 -1.68
CA THR A 434 48.33 -10.31 -2.30
C THR A 434 47.84 -9.10 -3.10
N SER A 435 48.57 -8.00 -3.02
CA SER A 435 48.31 -6.78 -3.80
C SER A 435 49.64 -6.12 -4.13
N GLY A 436 49.73 -5.50 -5.32
CA GLY A 436 50.87 -4.68 -5.70
C GLY A 436 50.88 -3.31 -5.03
N SER A 437 49.81 -2.96 -4.29
CA SER A 437 49.75 -1.70 -3.56
C SER A 437 50.76 -1.68 -2.40
N PRO A 438 51.50 -0.56 -2.21
CA PRO A 438 52.31 -0.37 -1.03
C PRO A 438 51.35 -0.07 0.13
N VAL A 439 50.79 -1.13 0.71
CA VAL A 439 50.06 -1.02 1.97
C VAL A 439 51.09 -0.84 3.06
N ALA A 440 51.60 0.39 3.18
CA ALA A 440 52.08 0.84 4.47
C ALA A 440 50.91 0.69 5.45
N ALA A 441 51.18 0.07 6.59
CA ALA A 441 50.25 -0.04 7.72
C ALA A 441 49.70 1.34 8.19
N ASP A 442 50.24 2.44 7.66
CA ASP A 442 49.92 3.83 7.98
C ASP A 442 48.85 4.49 7.08
N ARG A 443 48.22 3.80 6.12
CA ARG A 443 47.08 4.39 5.38
C ARG A 443 45.85 4.50 6.30
N VAL A 444 45.57 5.74 6.73
CA VAL A 444 44.48 6.09 7.65
C VAL A 444 43.10 6.11 6.96
N GLY A 445 43.00 6.06 5.63
CA GLY A 445 41.73 6.23 4.92
C GLY A 445 41.14 4.95 4.28
N PRO A 446 39.88 5.01 3.79
CA PRO A 446 38.92 6.10 3.94
C PRO A 446 38.18 6.04 5.30
N THR A 447 37.57 7.14 5.73
CA THR A 447 36.89 7.25 7.03
C THR A 447 35.76 6.20 7.19
N ILE A 448 35.05 5.87 6.11
CA ILE A 448 34.03 4.80 6.13
C ILE A 448 34.65 3.43 6.49
N LEU A 449 35.85 3.12 5.99
CA LEU A 449 36.55 1.87 6.29
C LEU A 449 36.93 1.79 7.77
N ASN A 450 37.42 2.89 8.35
CA ASN A 450 37.74 2.95 9.79
C ASN A 450 36.51 2.72 10.66
N LYS A 451 35.37 3.33 10.29
CA LYS A 451 34.11 3.14 11.02
C LYS A 451 33.61 1.69 10.92
N ILE A 452 33.70 1.07 9.73
CA ILE A 452 33.37 -0.35 9.52
C ILE A 452 34.29 -1.24 10.36
N GLU A 453 35.60 -1.00 10.34
CA GLU A 453 36.56 -1.80 11.10
C GLU A 453 36.33 -1.70 12.62
N ALA A 454 36.03 -0.50 13.13
CA ALA A 454 35.67 -0.30 14.52
C ALA A 454 34.39 -1.06 14.91
N ALA A 455 33.35 -1.04 14.05
CA ALA A 455 32.12 -1.79 14.26
C ALA A 455 32.34 -3.31 14.22
N LEU A 456 33.19 -3.79 13.30
CA LEU A 456 33.53 -5.22 13.19
C LEU A 456 34.38 -5.73 14.36
N THR A 457 35.22 -4.88 14.94
CA THR A 457 36.08 -5.21 16.08
C THR A 457 35.30 -5.29 17.39
N ASN A 458 34.20 -4.53 17.52
CA ASN A 458 33.38 -4.52 18.71
C ASN A 458 32.48 -5.77 18.80
N GLN A 459 32.87 -6.73 19.66
CA GLN A 459 32.13 -7.97 19.86
C GLN A 459 30.77 -7.79 20.54
N ASN A 460 30.51 -6.64 21.17
CA ASN A 460 29.22 -6.36 21.82
C ASN A 460 28.12 -6.03 20.80
N LEU A 461 28.48 -5.70 19.56
CA LEU A 461 27.51 -5.45 18.50
C LEU A 461 27.07 -6.79 17.89
N SER A 462 25.77 -7.01 17.73
CA SER A 462 25.27 -8.15 16.96
C SER A 462 25.57 -7.97 15.46
N VAL A 463 25.47 -9.05 14.69
CA VAL A 463 25.68 -9.00 13.23
C VAL A 463 24.66 -8.06 12.58
N ASP A 464 23.38 -8.15 12.97
CA ASP A 464 22.32 -7.30 12.43
C ASP A 464 22.54 -5.80 12.71
N VAL A 465 23.08 -5.47 13.89
CA VAL A 465 23.44 -4.07 14.22
C VAL A 465 24.57 -3.58 13.34
N VAL A 466 25.59 -4.41 13.09
CA VAL A 466 26.68 -4.06 12.17
C VAL A 466 26.16 -3.88 10.75
N ASP A 467 25.26 -4.75 10.29
CA ASP A 467 24.66 -4.66 8.96
C ASP A 467 23.84 -3.37 8.82
N GLN A 468 23.04 -3.03 9.83
CA GLN A 468 22.29 -1.76 9.82
C GLN A 468 23.22 -0.55 9.87
N CYS A 469 24.28 -0.58 10.69
CA CYS A 469 25.30 0.48 10.70
C CYS A 469 25.96 0.63 9.33
N LEU A 470 26.24 -0.47 8.63
CA LEU A 470 26.81 -0.46 7.29
C LEU A 470 25.87 0.19 6.28
N VAL A 471 24.57 -0.10 6.33
CA VAL A 471 23.56 0.56 5.48
C VAL A 471 23.55 2.07 5.76
N CYS A 472 23.49 2.49 7.03
CA CYS A 472 23.49 3.91 7.38
C CYS A 472 24.77 4.62 6.93
N LEU A 473 25.93 3.98 7.07
CA LEU A 473 27.20 4.53 6.58
C LEU A 473 27.20 4.65 5.07
N LYS A 474 26.76 3.62 4.34
CA LYS A 474 26.62 3.70 2.88
C LYS A 474 25.71 4.84 2.47
N GLU A 475 24.59 5.01 3.14
CA GLU A 475 23.63 6.08 2.85
C GLU A 475 24.23 7.47 3.15
N GLU A 476 24.91 7.65 4.28
CA GLU A 476 25.65 8.88 4.62
C GLU A 476 26.60 9.27 3.48
N TRP A 477 27.42 8.31 3.02
CA TRP A 477 28.43 8.54 2.00
C TRP A 477 27.82 8.72 0.60
N MET A 478 26.76 7.98 0.25
CA MET A 478 26.02 8.20 -0.99
C MET A 478 25.33 9.56 -1.02
N ASN A 479 24.84 10.07 0.10
CA ASN A 479 24.32 11.42 0.18
C ASN A 479 25.41 12.48 -0.05
N LYS A 480 26.63 12.28 0.49
CA LYS A 480 27.79 13.13 0.15
C LYS A 480 28.11 13.07 -1.34
N VAL A 481 28.04 11.89 -1.97
CA VAL A 481 28.22 11.72 -3.42
C VAL A 481 27.17 12.49 -4.21
N LYS A 482 25.88 12.43 -3.84
CA LYS A 482 24.80 13.20 -4.47
C LYS A 482 25.06 14.70 -4.43
N VAL A 483 25.42 15.21 -3.24
CA VAL A 483 25.74 16.63 -3.04
C VAL A 483 26.95 17.03 -3.89
N LEU A 484 28.01 16.22 -3.90
CA LEU A 484 29.19 16.47 -4.72
C LEU A 484 28.86 16.43 -6.23
N PHE A 485 28.04 15.48 -6.68
CA PHE A 485 27.62 15.36 -8.07
C PHE A 485 26.84 16.60 -8.52
N LYS A 486 25.86 17.06 -7.73
CA LYS A 486 25.15 18.32 -7.99
C LYS A 486 26.12 19.49 -8.13
N PHE A 487 27.01 19.64 -7.16
CA PHE A 487 27.91 20.79 -7.09
C PHE A 487 28.95 20.82 -8.23
N THR A 488 29.47 19.66 -8.61
CA THR A 488 30.57 19.55 -9.58
C THR A 488 30.10 19.34 -11.02
N LYS A 489 29.05 18.53 -11.25
CA LYS A 489 28.61 18.15 -12.60
C LYS A 489 27.45 18.98 -13.11
N VAL A 490 26.60 19.49 -12.23
CA VAL A 490 25.43 20.28 -12.62
C VAL A 490 25.75 21.77 -12.50
N ASP A 491 26.26 22.20 -11.35
CA ASP A 491 26.51 23.63 -11.11
C ASP A 491 27.87 24.11 -11.64
N SER A 492 28.77 23.19 -12.03
CA SER A 492 30.09 23.46 -12.60
C SER A 492 30.91 24.50 -11.81
N ARG A 493 30.89 24.40 -10.48
CA ARG A 493 31.55 25.35 -9.58
C ARG A 493 33.09 25.24 -9.62
N PRO A 494 33.83 26.31 -9.26
CA PRO A 494 35.29 26.29 -9.21
C PRO A 494 35.85 25.20 -8.26
N LYS A 495 37.11 24.81 -8.50
CA LYS A 495 37.81 23.81 -7.67
C LYS A 495 37.93 24.25 -6.21
N GLU A 496 38.09 25.54 -5.95
CA GLU A 496 38.18 26.10 -4.60
C GLU A 496 36.91 25.83 -3.78
N ASP A 497 35.75 26.09 -4.37
CA ASP A 497 34.48 25.86 -3.71
C ASP A 497 34.20 24.36 -3.52
N THR A 498 34.67 23.53 -4.45
CA THR A 498 34.61 22.07 -4.30
C THR A 498 35.44 21.60 -3.11
N GLN A 499 36.63 22.17 -2.89
CA GLN A 499 37.47 21.85 -1.73
C GLN A 499 36.83 22.33 -0.41
N LYS A 500 36.21 23.52 -0.40
CA LYS A 500 35.45 24.00 0.76
C LYS A 500 34.29 23.07 1.09
N LEU A 501 33.53 22.62 0.08
CA LEU A 501 32.45 21.64 0.27
C LEU A 501 32.97 20.32 0.84
N LEU A 502 34.08 19.79 0.31
CA LEU A 502 34.68 18.56 0.81
C LEU A 502 35.13 18.69 2.27
N SER A 503 35.66 19.86 2.66
CA SER A 503 35.98 20.16 4.06
C SER A 503 34.74 20.14 4.96
N ILE A 504 33.64 20.78 4.53
CA ILE A 504 32.36 20.80 5.28
C ILE A 504 31.77 19.40 5.43
N LEU A 505 31.86 18.56 4.39
CA LEU A 505 31.37 17.18 4.40
C LEU A 505 32.26 16.20 5.18
N GLY A 506 33.40 16.67 5.73
CA GLY A 506 34.39 15.83 6.40
C GLY A 506 35.05 14.83 5.45
N ALA A 507 35.23 15.19 4.19
CA ALA A 507 35.72 14.33 3.11
C ALA A 507 36.91 14.94 2.35
N ALA A 508 37.67 15.85 2.97
CA ALA A 508 38.82 16.51 2.36
C ALA A 508 40.06 15.59 2.22
N GLU A 509 40.11 14.48 2.97
CA GLU A 509 41.19 13.49 2.89
C GLU A 509 41.26 12.83 1.49
N GLU A 510 42.47 12.52 1.02
CA GLU A 510 42.70 12.01 -0.34
C GLU A 510 41.89 10.73 -0.63
N ASP A 511 41.89 9.77 0.28
CA ASP A 511 41.16 8.51 0.15
C ASP A 511 39.64 8.74 0.12
N ASN A 512 39.12 9.69 0.90
CA ASN A 512 37.71 10.05 0.88
C ASN A 512 37.31 10.67 -0.46
N VAL A 513 38.15 11.56 -1.02
CA VAL A 513 37.91 12.16 -2.34
C VAL A 513 37.95 11.10 -3.44
N LYS A 514 38.90 10.15 -3.40
CA LYS A 514 38.96 9.02 -4.34
C LYS A 514 37.70 8.15 -4.27
N LEU A 515 37.28 7.80 -3.05
CA LEU A 515 36.05 7.04 -2.82
C LEU A 515 34.82 7.75 -3.37
N LEU A 516 34.64 9.04 -3.08
CA LEU A 516 33.50 9.82 -3.59
C LEU A 516 33.46 9.86 -5.12
N LYS A 517 34.61 9.99 -5.78
CA LYS A 517 34.71 9.96 -7.24
C LYS A 517 34.31 8.61 -7.82
N PHE A 518 34.75 7.51 -7.21
CA PHE A 518 34.35 6.18 -7.63
C PHE A 518 32.85 5.95 -7.41
N TRP A 519 32.31 6.27 -6.23
CA TRP A 519 30.90 6.04 -5.89
C TRP A 519 29.93 6.89 -6.72
N MET A 520 30.39 8.01 -7.28
CA MET A 520 29.63 8.81 -8.25
C MET A 520 29.21 8.00 -9.50
N THR A 521 29.96 6.95 -9.84
CA THR A 521 29.59 6.04 -10.94
C THR A 521 28.30 5.28 -10.64
N GLY A 522 28.05 4.92 -9.37
CA GLY A 522 26.90 4.13 -8.93
C GLY A 522 25.60 4.90 -8.69
N LEU A 523 25.57 6.22 -8.93
CA LEU A 523 24.33 7.00 -8.91
C LEU A 523 23.36 6.54 -10.02
N SER A 524 22.07 6.49 -9.70
CA SER A 524 20.99 6.10 -10.62
C SER A 524 20.97 6.93 -11.91
N LYS A 525 20.62 6.30 -13.03
CA LYS A 525 20.46 6.98 -14.33
C LYS A 525 19.31 8.00 -14.25
N THR A 526 18.19 7.60 -13.66
CA THR A 526 17.00 8.43 -13.41
C THR A 526 17.34 9.66 -12.58
N TYR A 527 18.07 9.47 -11.48
CA TYR A 527 18.51 10.58 -10.63
C TYR A 527 19.41 11.56 -11.38
N LYS A 528 20.42 11.06 -12.10
CA LYS A 528 21.34 11.87 -12.91
C LYS A 528 20.57 12.69 -13.98
N SER A 529 19.69 12.03 -14.72
CA SER A 529 18.88 12.67 -15.78
C SER A 529 17.95 13.73 -15.22
N HIS A 530 17.25 13.43 -14.13
CA HIS A 530 16.38 14.40 -13.44
C HIS A 530 17.18 15.66 -13.06
N LEU A 531 18.30 15.49 -12.37
CA LEU A 531 19.12 16.61 -11.87
C LEU A 531 19.71 17.48 -12.99
N MET A 532 20.11 16.85 -14.11
CA MET A 532 20.60 17.54 -15.30
C MET A 532 19.49 18.28 -16.06
N SER A 533 18.26 17.75 -16.03
CA SER A 533 17.12 18.38 -16.70
C SER A 533 16.60 19.62 -15.95
N THR A 534 16.57 19.59 -14.61
CA THR A 534 16.06 20.69 -13.77
C THR A 534 16.86 22.00 -13.92
N VAL A 535 18.16 21.91 -14.27
CA VAL A 535 19.02 23.09 -14.47
C VAL A 535 19.01 23.57 -15.93
N ARG A 536 18.60 22.72 -16.87
CA ARG A 536 18.46 23.07 -18.30
C ARG A 536 17.12 23.69 -18.65
N SER A 537 16.12 23.62 -17.77
CA SER A 537 14.96 24.50 -17.84
C SER A 537 15.41 25.94 -17.54
N PRO A 538 15.28 26.89 -18.48
CA PRO A 538 15.65 28.27 -18.24
C PRO A 538 14.67 28.84 -17.23
N THR A 539 15.05 28.85 -15.95
CA THR A 539 14.49 29.81 -15.01
C THR A 539 14.88 31.18 -15.55
N SER A 540 13.89 31.85 -16.15
CA SER A 540 13.79 33.29 -16.37
C SER A 540 15.06 34.07 -16.10
N SER A 541 15.66 34.59 -17.17
CA SER A 541 16.55 35.74 -17.16
C SER A 541 16.20 36.71 -16.04
N GLU A 542 16.94 36.66 -14.93
CA GLU A 542 17.02 37.79 -14.00
C GLU A 542 17.71 38.92 -14.77
N SER A 543 16.90 39.85 -15.25
CA SER A 543 17.33 41.17 -15.69
C SER A 543 18.06 41.85 -14.53
N ARG A 544 19.39 41.92 -14.62
CA ARG A 544 20.18 42.90 -13.87
C ARG A 544 19.78 44.29 -14.39
N ASN A 545 19.00 45.00 -13.58
CA ASN A 545 18.97 46.47 -13.57
C ASN A 545 19.89 46.96 -12.46
#